data_AF-A0A7S1SB13-F1
#
_entry.id   AF-A0A7S1SB13-F1
#
_cell.length_a   1.000
_cell.length_b   1.000
_cell.length_c   1.000
_cell.angle_alpha   90.00
_cell.angle_beta   90.00
_cell.angle_gamma   90.00
#
_symmetry.space_group_name_H-M   'P 1'
#
loop_
_entity.id
_entity.type
_entity.pdbx_description
1 polymer ?
#
loop_
_entity_poly.entity_id
_entity_poly.type
_entity_poly.pdbx_seq_one_letter_code
_entity_poly.pdbx_strand_id
1 'polypeptide(L)'
;PAGRCLARGLEFTVRGGEGLVVSGPNACGKTLLGSVLLGLWPARGSHQGGPALVRMPGLEVGAVRPDLKLIMAAPQRLYLPMGTLGDQVCYPSRYEGNAEGPGEQEAAMERALAAAGIAYLVTR
;
A
#
# COMPACT_ATOMS: atom_id res chain seq x y z
N PRO A 1 11.82 -16.50 8.93
CA PRO A 1 11.78 -17.40 10.12
C PRO A 1 11.66 -18.88 9.71
N ALA A 2 12.42 -19.76 10.36
CA ALA A 2 12.66 -21.20 10.04
C ALA A 2 13.44 -21.55 8.76
N GLY A 3 13.78 -20.58 7.89
CA GLY A 3 14.56 -20.84 6.66
C GLY A 3 13.84 -21.69 5.60
N ARG A 4 12.58 -22.04 5.85
CA ARG A 4 11.76 -22.83 4.93
C ARG A 4 11.37 -22.00 3.71
N CYS A 5 11.64 -22.54 2.54
CA CYS A 5 11.15 -21.99 1.27
C CYS A 5 9.63 -22.25 1.15
N LEU A 6 8.83 -21.18 1.03
CA LEU A 6 7.36 -21.27 0.86
C LEU A 6 6.93 -21.25 -0.61
N ALA A 7 7.72 -20.60 -1.47
CA ALA A 7 7.47 -20.51 -2.92
C ALA A 7 8.81 -20.48 -3.67
N ARG A 8 8.83 -21.07 -4.87
CA ARG A 8 9.98 -21.10 -5.79
C ARG A 8 9.52 -20.63 -7.18
N GLY A 9 10.40 -19.91 -7.88
CA GLY A 9 10.12 -19.43 -9.24
C GLY A 9 8.91 -18.49 -9.32
N LEU A 10 8.70 -17.66 -8.29
CA LEU A 10 7.59 -16.72 -8.29
C LEU A 10 7.98 -15.50 -9.13
N GLU A 11 7.49 -15.46 -10.37
CA GLU A 11 7.70 -14.37 -11.31
C GLU A 11 6.34 -13.91 -11.85
N PHE A 12 6.04 -12.63 -11.70
CA PHE A 12 4.84 -12.02 -12.24
C PHE A 12 5.07 -10.54 -12.51
N THR A 13 4.25 -9.95 -13.36
CA THR A 13 4.22 -8.51 -13.65
C THR A 13 2.76 -8.08 -13.65
N VAL A 14 2.47 -6.95 -13.03
CA VAL A 14 1.14 -6.32 -13.03
C VAL A 14 1.28 -4.97 -13.71
N ARG A 15 0.51 -4.75 -14.77
CA ARG A 15 0.50 -3.49 -15.51
C ARG A 15 -0.60 -2.56 -14.98
N GLY A 16 -0.49 -1.28 -15.33
CA GLY A 16 -1.54 -0.30 -15.01
C GLY A 16 -2.88 -0.73 -15.59
N GLY A 17 -3.92 -0.74 -14.74
CA GLY A 17 -5.28 -1.19 -15.11
C GLY A 17 -5.53 -2.68 -14.91
N GLU A 18 -4.53 -3.49 -14.55
CA GLU A 18 -4.71 -4.91 -14.26
C GLU A 18 -4.98 -5.17 -12.77
N GLY A 19 -5.93 -6.05 -12.48
CA GLY A 19 -6.17 -6.58 -11.15
C GLY A 19 -5.40 -7.89 -10.93
N LEU A 20 -4.71 -8.02 -9.80
CA LEU A 20 -4.05 -9.26 -9.38
C LEU A 20 -4.72 -9.82 -8.13
N VAL A 21 -5.12 -11.10 -8.19
CA VAL A 21 -5.63 -11.85 -7.02
C VAL A 21 -4.64 -12.96 -6.69
N VAL A 22 -4.16 -12.96 -5.44
CA VAL A 22 -3.31 -14.04 -4.91
C VAL A 22 -4.17 -14.98 -4.06
N SER A 23 -4.40 -16.19 -4.55
CA SER A 23 -5.21 -17.22 -3.87
C SER A 23 -4.37 -18.44 -3.49
N GLY A 24 -4.91 -19.29 -2.61
CA GLY A 24 -4.25 -20.53 -2.17
C GLY A 24 -4.60 -20.93 -0.73
N PRO A 25 -4.21 -22.13 -0.27
CA PRO A 25 -4.51 -22.64 1.06
C PRO A 25 -4.01 -21.76 2.21
N ASN A 26 -4.57 -21.94 3.40
CA ASN A 26 -4.08 -21.26 4.60
C ASN A 26 -2.59 -21.58 4.83
N ALA A 27 -1.84 -20.58 5.32
CA ALA A 27 -0.40 -20.67 5.57
C ALA A 27 0.51 -20.98 4.37
N CYS A 28 0.04 -20.90 3.12
CA CYS A 28 0.88 -21.10 1.94
C CYS A 28 1.83 -19.92 1.61
N GLY A 29 1.80 -18.83 2.38
CA GLY A 29 2.72 -17.69 2.21
C GLY A 29 2.12 -16.44 1.55
N LYS A 30 0.81 -16.36 1.31
CA LYS A 30 0.16 -15.17 0.71
C LYS A 30 0.41 -13.88 1.50
N THR A 31 0.23 -13.92 2.82
CA THR A 31 0.50 -12.78 3.71
C THR A 31 1.99 -12.43 3.74
N LEU A 32 2.87 -13.44 3.65
CA LEU A 32 4.30 -13.20 3.55
C LEU A 32 4.66 -12.49 2.25
N LEU A 33 4.07 -12.89 1.12
CA LEU A 33 4.23 -12.20 -0.17
C LEU A 33 3.83 -10.73 -0.06
N GLY A 34 2.65 -10.43 0.50
CA GLY A 34 2.23 -9.05 0.75
C GLY A 34 3.22 -8.28 1.64
N SER A 35 3.78 -8.95 2.65
CA SER A 35 4.76 -8.33 3.55
C SER A 35 6.12 -8.07 2.87
N VAL A 36 6.54 -8.91 1.91
CA VAL A 36 7.73 -8.65 1.07
C VAL A 36 7.47 -7.47 0.13
N LEU A 37 6.30 -7.39 -0.49
CA LEU A 37 5.91 -6.28 -1.37
C LEU A 37 5.84 -4.94 -0.62
N LEU A 38 5.37 -4.96 0.64
CA LEU A 38 5.36 -3.80 1.54
C LEU A 38 6.74 -3.48 2.15
N GLY A 39 7.78 -4.25 1.84
CA GLY A 39 9.11 -4.03 2.39
C GLY A 39 9.26 -4.34 3.89
N LEU A 40 8.30 -5.09 4.46
CA LEU A 40 8.36 -5.54 5.86
C LEU A 40 9.30 -6.74 6.04
N TRP A 41 9.52 -7.49 4.97
CA TRP A 41 10.48 -8.59 4.91
C TRP A 41 11.41 -8.42 3.72
N PRO A 42 12.71 -8.73 3.86
CA PRO A 42 13.64 -8.63 2.74
C PRO A 42 13.24 -9.60 1.63
N ALA A 43 13.23 -9.10 0.39
CA ALA A 43 13.15 -9.95 -0.79
C ALA A 43 14.45 -10.77 -0.87
N ARG A 44 14.38 -12.06 -0.52
CA ARG A 44 15.50 -12.98 -0.68
C ARG A 44 15.31 -13.74 -1.98
N GLY A 45 16.29 -13.69 -2.88
CA GLY A 45 16.28 -14.53 -4.06
C GLY A 45 16.53 -15.99 -3.70
N SER A 46 16.55 -16.84 -4.72
CA SER A 46 16.66 -18.29 -4.53
C SER A 46 17.86 -18.65 -3.66
N HIS A 47 17.85 -19.88 -3.13
CA HIS A 47 18.94 -20.43 -2.31
C HIS A 47 20.33 -20.39 -2.99
N GLN A 48 20.39 -20.05 -4.28
CA GLN A 48 21.57 -19.94 -5.13
C GLN A 48 22.14 -18.50 -5.26
N GLY A 49 21.67 -17.53 -4.46
CA GLY A 49 22.43 -16.29 -4.20
C GLY A 49 22.16 -15.09 -5.10
N GLY A 50 21.15 -15.14 -5.99
CA GLY A 50 20.68 -13.96 -6.71
C GLY A 50 19.81 -13.04 -5.83
N PRO A 51 19.75 -11.72 -6.07
CA PRO A 51 18.81 -10.85 -5.38
C PRO A 51 17.38 -11.12 -5.86
N ALA A 52 16.41 -11.18 -4.95
CA ALA A 52 15.01 -11.07 -5.38
C ALA A 52 14.73 -9.62 -5.75
N LEU A 53 14.05 -9.43 -6.86
CA LEU A 53 13.86 -8.12 -7.47
C LEU A 53 12.38 -7.75 -7.39
N VAL A 54 12.09 -6.68 -6.67
CA VAL A 54 10.78 -6.03 -6.68
C VAL A 54 10.95 -4.69 -7.36
N ARG A 55 10.20 -4.45 -8.43
CA ARG A 55 10.19 -3.18 -9.17
C ARG A 55 8.79 -2.60 -9.10
N MET A 56 8.70 -1.34 -8.70
CA MET A 56 7.47 -0.58 -8.72
C MET A 56 7.78 0.84 -9.25
N PRO A 57 6.85 1.50 -9.93
CA PRO A 57 7.05 2.90 -10.34
C PRO A 57 7.41 3.78 -9.13
N GLY A 58 8.52 4.51 -9.19
CA GLY A 58 8.96 5.36 -8.09
C GLY A 58 9.60 4.65 -6.88
N LEU A 59 9.83 3.33 -6.96
CA LEU A 59 10.62 2.61 -5.96
C LEU A 59 12.10 2.62 -6.36
N GLU A 60 12.94 3.27 -5.55
CA GLU A 60 14.39 3.28 -5.72
C GLU A 60 14.98 1.87 -5.56
N VAL A 61 16.00 1.56 -6.37
CA VAL A 61 16.71 0.28 -6.32
C VAL A 61 17.43 0.16 -4.97
N GLY A 62 17.06 -0.82 -4.16
CA GLY A 62 17.63 -1.05 -2.83
C GLY A 62 16.85 -0.38 -1.69
N ALA A 63 15.76 0.33 -1.97
CA ALA A 63 14.83 0.78 -0.93
C ALA A 63 14.21 -0.43 -0.22
N VAL A 64 14.26 -0.41 1.11
CA VAL A 64 13.71 -1.50 1.94
C VAL A 64 12.20 -1.45 1.96
N ARG A 65 11.60 -0.26 1.86
CA ARG A 65 10.14 -0.04 1.89
C ARG A 65 9.68 0.91 0.79
N PRO A 66 8.59 0.60 0.09
CA PRO A 66 7.98 1.51 -0.87
C PRO A 66 7.31 2.70 -0.19
N ASP A 67 7.17 3.79 -0.94
CA ASP A 67 6.38 4.95 -0.51
C ASP A 67 4.91 4.53 -0.29
N LEU A 68 4.29 5.04 0.77
CA LEU A 68 2.89 4.77 1.08
C LEU A 68 1.93 5.35 0.03
N LYS A 69 2.36 6.37 -0.73
CA LYS A 69 1.64 6.88 -1.90
C LYS A 69 1.61 5.88 -3.06
N LEU A 70 2.52 4.90 -3.07
CA LEU A 70 2.62 3.88 -4.11
C LEU A 70 1.89 2.60 -3.73
N ILE A 71 2.05 2.13 -2.49
CA ILE A 71 1.41 0.93 -1.99
C ILE A 71 1.12 1.05 -0.50
N MET A 72 -0.11 0.71 -0.12
CA MET A 72 -0.56 0.73 1.26
C MET A 72 -1.25 -0.59 1.61
N ALA A 73 -1.01 -1.09 2.81
CA ALA A 73 -1.75 -2.22 3.33
C ALA A 73 -3.15 -1.78 3.76
N ALA A 74 -4.19 -2.43 3.23
CA ALA A 74 -5.53 -2.29 3.79
C ALA A 74 -5.57 -2.97 5.18
N PRO A 75 -5.97 -2.26 6.24
CA PRO A 75 -5.99 -2.85 7.57
C PRO A 75 -7.13 -3.87 7.70
N GLN A 76 -6.87 -4.99 8.39
CA GLN A 76 -7.89 -6.01 8.66
C GLN A 76 -8.82 -5.63 9.83
N ARG A 77 -8.41 -4.67 10.66
CA ARG A 77 -9.21 -4.13 11.76
C ARG A 77 -9.32 -2.62 11.60
N LEU A 78 -10.48 -2.06 11.95
CA LEU A 78 -10.63 -0.62 12.00
C LEU A 78 -9.64 -0.08 13.04
N TYR A 79 -8.76 0.80 12.60
CA TYR A 79 -7.98 1.65 13.49
C TYR A 79 -8.70 3.00 13.56
N LEU A 80 -8.81 3.57 14.75
CA LEU A 80 -9.33 4.92 14.98
C LEU A 80 -8.12 5.84 15.26
N PRO A 81 -7.36 6.22 14.22
CA PRO A 81 -6.24 7.13 14.36
C PRO A 81 -6.71 8.50 14.89
N MET A 82 -5.85 9.13 15.67
CA MET A 82 -6.09 10.48 16.17
C MET A 82 -6.10 11.49 15.02
N GLY A 83 -6.96 12.50 15.11
CA GLY A 83 -7.05 13.58 14.12
C GLY A 83 -8.42 13.67 13.45
N THR A 84 -8.51 14.50 12.43
CA THR A 84 -9.71 14.71 11.63
C THR A 84 -9.87 13.63 10.55
N LEU A 85 -11.06 13.52 9.95
CA LEU A 85 -11.25 12.69 8.75
C LEU A 85 -10.29 13.12 7.63
N GLY A 86 -10.03 14.42 7.48
CA GLY A 86 -9.10 14.95 6.49
C GLY A 86 -7.67 14.46 6.72
N ASP A 87 -7.21 14.41 7.97
CA ASP A 87 -5.89 13.85 8.30
C ASP A 87 -5.76 12.39 7.88
N GLN A 88 -6.85 11.61 7.98
CA GLN A 88 -6.82 10.20 7.61
C GLN A 88 -6.90 9.98 6.10
N VAL A 89 -7.70 10.78 5.39
CA VAL A 89 -7.83 10.69 3.93
C VAL A 89 -6.55 11.20 3.25
N CYS A 90 -5.88 12.19 3.84
CA CYS A 90 -4.65 12.76 3.30
C CYS A 90 -3.39 11.98 3.66
N TYR A 91 -3.48 10.99 4.55
CA TYR A 91 -2.34 10.17 4.96
C TYR A 91 -1.60 9.57 3.73
N PRO A 92 -0.26 9.60 3.68
CA PRO A 92 0.70 9.94 4.74
C PRO A 92 0.97 11.44 4.95
N SER A 93 0.35 12.31 4.16
CA SER A 93 0.43 13.76 4.33
C SER A 93 -0.54 14.25 5.40
N ARG A 94 -0.28 15.44 5.97
CA ARG A 94 -1.24 16.12 6.87
C ARG A 94 -2.25 16.91 6.06
N TYR A 95 -3.45 17.07 6.59
CA TYR A 95 -4.40 18.01 6.02
C TYR A 95 -3.99 19.44 6.39
N GLU A 96 -3.61 20.23 5.39
CA GLU A 96 -3.34 21.65 5.55
C GLU A 96 -4.60 22.40 5.12
N GLY A 97 -5.51 22.63 6.09
CA GLY A 97 -6.75 23.38 5.84
C GLY A 97 -6.42 24.79 5.33
N ASN A 98 -7.15 25.25 4.32
CA ASN A 98 -6.86 26.54 3.69
C ASN A 98 -7.67 27.68 4.36
N ALA A 99 -7.02 28.83 4.58
CA ALA A 99 -7.71 30.05 5.03
C ALA A 99 -8.43 30.80 3.89
N GLU A 100 -8.10 30.52 2.63
CA GLU A 100 -8.56 31.26 1.44
C GLU A 100 -9.18 30.33 0.36
N GLY A 101 -10.09 29.44 0.78
CA GLY A 101 -10.88 28.57 -0.12
C GLY A 101 -10.22 27.22 -0.43
N PRO A 102 -10.96 26.26 -1.02
CA PRO A 102 -10.51 24.88 -1.08
C PRO A 102 -9.26 24.73 -1.94
N GLY A 103 -8.14 24.44 -1.29
CA GLY A 103 -6.87 24.15 -1.95
C GLY A 103 -6.95 22.86 -2.76
N GLU A 104 -5.94 22.61 -3.60
CA GLU A 104 -5.86 21.39 -4.41
C GLU A 104 -6.06 20.10 -3.58
N GLN A 105 -5.54 20.10 -2.35
CA GLN A 105 -5.67 19.00 -1.41
C GLN A 105 -7.11 18.74 -0.95
N GLU A 106 -7.87 19.79 -0.67
CA GLU A 106 -9.27 19.68 -0.24
C GLU A 106 -10.14 19.15 -1.38
N ALA A 107 -9.94 19.67 -2.60
CA ALA A 107 -10.63 19.16 -3.79
C ALA A 107 -10.28 17.68 -4.08
N ALA A 108 -9.03 17.26 -3.84
CA ALA A 108 -8.64 15.86 -3.97
C ALA A 108 -9.29 14.96 -2.90
N MET A 109 -9.35 15.43 -1.65
CA MET A 109 -10.02 14.75 -0.54
C MET A 109 -11.52 14.55 -0.83
N GLU A 110 -12.21 15.60 -1.27
CA GLU A 110 -13.63 15.52 -1.63
C GLU A 110 -13.89 14.51 -2.75
N ARG A 111 -13.05 14.50 -3.80
CA ARG A 111 -13.13 13.50 -4.87
C ARG A 111 -12.95 12.08 -4.35
N ALA A 112 -11.98 11.85 -3.45
CA ALA A 112 -11.75 10.54 -2.85
C ALA A 112 -12.94 10.09 -1.99
N LEU A 113 -13.50 10.98 -1.17
CA LEU A 113 -14.68 10.70 -0.35
C LEU A 113 -15.94 10.44 -1.19
N ALA A 114 -16.11 11.17 -2.29
CA ALA A 114 -17.20 10.96 -3.23
C ALA A 114 -17.09 9.59 -3.92
N ALA A 115 -15.88 9.21 -4.36
CA ALA A 115 -15.63 7.89 -4.94
C ALA A 115 -15.90 6.74 -3.94
N ALA A 116 -15.66 6.98 -2.65
CA ALA A 116 -15.97 6.04 -1.58
C ALA A 116 -17.44 6.08 -1.10
N GLY A 117 -18.26 7.00 -1.61
CA GLY A 117 -19.67 7.14 -1.23
C GLY A 117 -19.91 7.75 0.16
N ILE A 118 -18.91 8.45 0.72
CA ILE A 118 -18.94 8.98 2.09
C ILE A 118 -18.69 10.50 2.17
N ALA A 119 -18.87 11.23 1.07
CA ALA A 119 -18.68 12.69 1.00
C ALA A 119 -19.55 13.48 1.99
N TYR A 120 -20.72 12.96 2.35
CA TYR A 120 -21.65 13.58 3.31
C TYR A 120 -21.08 13.73 4.73
N LEU A 121 -19.94 13.09 5.03
CA LEU A 121 -19.27 13.21 6.32
C LEU A 121 -18.58 14.57 6.51
N VAL A 122 -18.29 15.30 5.42
CA VAL A 122 -17.58 16.60 5.47
C VAL A 122 -18.55 17.78 5.34
N THR A 123 -19.68 17.62 4.66
CA THR A 123 -20.64 18.69 4.34
C THR A 123 -21.63 19.02 5.48
N ARG A 124 -21.17 19.21 6.72
CA ARG A 124 -22.04 19.58 7.86
C ARG A 124 -22.04 21.07 8.16
#